data_AF-A0A7V7AAW7-F1
#
_entry.id   AF-A0A7V7AAW7-F1
#
_cell.length_a   1.000
_cell.length_b   1.000
_cell.length_c   1.000
_cell.angle_alpha   90.00
_cell.angle_beta   90.00
_cell.angle_gamma   90.00
#
_symmetry.space_group_name_H-M   'P 1'
#
loop_
_entity.id
_entity.type
_entity.pdbx_description
1 polymer ?
#
loop_
_entity_poly.entity_id
_entity_poly.type
_entity_poly.pdbx_seq_one_letter_code
_entity_poly.pdbx_strand_id
1 'polypeptide(L)'
;MEVIGGDCINEAAAMAIMRYIEEYLFEPKASWCKHEFEKRSYSWWAANEILEGVMDHPMSPADTIIEEFIFKMSLYSCVAEDSKVSFIFSIAQDTAEDILAYLKGENVV
;
A
#
# COMPACT_ATOMS: atom_id res chain seq x y z
N MET A 1 -11.73 3.49 -37.80
CA MET A 1 -12.17 3.45 -36.39
C MET A 1 -10.95 3.02 -35.60
N GLU A 2 -10.09 3.98 -35.26
CA GLU A 2 -8.98 3.73 -34.35
C GLU A 2 -9.59 3.60 -32.96
N VAL A 3 -9.46 2.41 -32.37
CA VAL A 3 -9.68 2.23 -30.95
C VAL A 3 -8.54 2.97 -30.30
N ILE A 4 -8.81 4.18 -29.81
CA ILE A 4 -7.85 4.94 -29.02
C ILE A 4 -7.71 4.12 -27.73
N GLY A 5 -6.73 3.22 -27.69
CA GLY A 5 -6.28 2.61 -26.46
C GLY A 5 -5.78 3.75 -25.60
N GLY A 6 -6.61 4.22 -24.68
CA GLY A 6 -6.16 5.16 -23.66
C GLY A 6 -5.18 4.40 -22.80
N ASP A 7 -3.88 4.63 -23.00
CA ASP A 7 -2.82 4.14 -22.12
C ASP A 7 -3.26 4.44 -20.68
N CYS A 8 -3.36 3.40 -19.86
CA CYS A 8 -3.70 3.58 -18.46
C CYS A 8 -2.56 4.34 -17.77
N ILE A 9 -2.91 5.41 -17.06
CA ILE A 9 -1.95 6.28 -16.36
C ILE A 9 -1.18 5.49 -15.30
N ASN A 10 -1.79 4.40 -14.80
CA ASN A 10 -1.33 3.65 -13.65
C ASN A 10 -0.57 2.36 -13.94
N GLU A 11 -0.31 1.97 -15.20
CA GLU A 11 0.36 0.69 -15.48
C GLU A 11 1.74 0.60 -14.81
N ALA A 12 2.53 1.68 -14.93
CA ALA A 12 3.86 1.76 -14.33
C ALA A 12 3.81 1.75 -12.79
N ALA A 13 2.81 2.43 -12.21
CA ALA A 13 2.63 2.46 -10.76
C ALA A 13 2.22 1.08 -10.22
N ALA A 14 1.28 0.40 -10.87
CA ALA A 14 0.86 -0.96 -10.51
C ALA A 14 2.04 -1.94 -10.56
N MET A 15 2.84 -1.91 -11.65
CA MET A 15 4.05 -2.73 -11.75
C MET A 15 5.08 -2.43 -10.65
N ALA A 16 5.27 -1.15 -10.29
CA ALA A 16 6.18 -0.77 -9.23
C ALA A 16 5.68 -1.22 -7.85
N ILE A 17 4.37 -1.15 -7.57
CA ILE A 17 3.78 -1.67 -6.33
C ILE A 17 3.92 -3.19 -6.26
N MET A 18 3.68 -3.92 -7.36
CA MET A 18 3.93 -5.38 -7.41
C MET A 18 5.38 -5.71 -7.05
N ARG A 19 6.35 -4.98 -7.60
CA ARG A 19 7.78 -5.14 -7.25
C ARG A 19 8.06 -4.84 -5.78
N TYR A 20 7.47 -3.78 -5.24
CA TYR A 20 7.61 -3.44 -3.82
C TYR A 20 7.13 -4.61 -2.93
N ILE A 21 5.97 -5.21 -3.25
CA ILE A 21 5.44 -6.37 -2.52
C ILE A 21 6.42 -7.55 -2.58
N GLU A 22 6.93 -7.86 -3.77
CA GLU A 22 7.86 -8.99 -3.97
C GLU A 22 9.21 -8.78 -3.28
N GLU A 23 9.77 -7.57 -3.33
CA GLU A 23 11.10 -7.25 -2.81
C GLU A 23 11.12 -7.04 -1.29
N TYR A 24 10.12 -6.35 -0.74
CA TYR A 24 10.13 -5.88 0.65
C TYR A 24 9.16 -6.62 1.56
N LEU A 25 8.04 -7.15 1.03
CA LEU A 25 6.97 -7.77 1.81
C LEU A 25 6.95 -9.30 1.69
N PHE A 26 8.14 -9.91 1.73
CA PHE A 26 8.30 -11.37 1.71
C PHE A 26 7.51 -12.07 2.83
N GLU A 27 7.19 -13.35 2.60
CA GLU A 27 6.38 -14.17 3.51
C GLU A 27 6.94 -14.16 4.95
N PRO A 28 6.09 -13.90 5.96
CA PRO A 28 6.52 -13.93 7.34
C PRO A 28 6.93 -15.36 7.76
N LYS A 29 8.00 -15.47 8.55
CA LYS A 29 8.52 -16.77 8.99
C LYS A 29 7.85 -17.21 10.28
N ALA A 30 7.56 -18.50 10.41
CA ALA A 30 6.96 -19.07 11.63
C ALA A 30 7.82 -18.89 12.89
N SER A 31 9.12 -18.62 12.74
CA SER A 31 10.04 -18.33 13.85
C SER A 31 9.96 -16.89 14.36
N TRP A 32 9.22 -16.01 13.69
CA TRP A 32 9.10 -14.62 14.10
C TRP A 32 8.23 -14.48 15.34
N CYS A 33 8.50 -13.44 16.14
CA CYS A 33 7.60 -13.12 17.24
C CYS A 33 6.28 -12.59 16.67
N LYS A 34 5.22 -12.71 17.48
CA LYS A 34 3.85 -12.34 17.07
C LYS A 34 3.77 -10.91 16.51
N HIS A 35 4.47 -9.97 17.13
CA HIS A 35 4.44 -8.56 16.73
C HIS A 35 4.99 -8.34 15.31
N GLU A 36 6.17 -8.91 14.99
CA GLU A 36 6.78 -8.79 13.66
C GLU A 36 5.96 -9.53 12.60
N PHE A 37 5.39 -10.67 12.97
CA PHE A 37 4.49 -11.42 12.09
C PHE A 37 3.26 -10.58 11.73
N GLU A 38 2.56 -10.03 12.74
CA GLU A 38 1.38 -9.19 12.55
C GLU A 38 1.70 -7.93 11.74
N LYS A 39 2.80 -7.22 12.09
CA LYS A 39 3.26 -6.06 11.32
C LYS A 39 3.44 -6.40 9.84
N ARG A 40 4.14 -7.49 9.53
CA ARG A 40 4.35 -7.92 8.14
C ARG A 40 3.05 -8.29 7.45
N SER A 41 2.14 -9.00 8.14
CA SER A 41 0.83 -9.35 7.57
C SER A 41 -0.01 -8.11 7.24
N TYR A 42 -0.01 -7.09 8.09
CA TYR A 42 -0.77 -5.86 7.85
C TYR A 42 -0.16 -5.01 6.75
N SER A 43 1.17 -4.93 6.66
CA SER A 43 1.84 -4.29 5.51
C SER A 43 1.51 -5.00 4.20
N TRP A 44 1.56 -6.33 4.18
CA TRP A 44 1.21 -7.10 2.99
C TRP A 44 -0.24 -6.88 2.56
N TRP A 45 -1.18 -6.90 3.50
CA TRP A 45 -2.58 -6.56 3.22
C TRP A 45 -2.72 -5.15 2.63
N ALA A 46 -2.14 -4.14 3.29
CA ALA A 46 -2.25 -2.74 2.85
C ALA A 46 -1.68 -2.52 1.43
N ALA A 47 -0.54 -3.14 1.12
CA ALA A 47 0.06 -3.03 -0.20
C ALA A 47 -0.80 -3.66 -1.31
N ASN A 48 -1.50 -4.76 -1.03
CA ASN A 48 -2.42 -5.38 -1.98
C ASN A 48 -3.70 -4.54 -2.17
N GLU A 49 -4.27 -3.97 -1.11
CA GLU A 49 -5.42 -3.04 -1.23
C GLU A 49 -5.08 -1.81 -2.09
N ILE A 50 -3.87 -1.28 -1.93
CA ILE A 50 -3.37 -0.16 -2.75
C ILE A 50 -3.22 -0.62 -4.21
N LEU A 51 -2.62 -1.79 -4.45
CA LEU A 51 -2.47 -2.34 -5.79
C LEU A 51 -3.83 -2.51 -6.48
N GLU A 52 -4.81 -3.12 -5.79
CA GLU A 52 -6.18 -3.27 -6.28
C GLU A 52 -6.82 -1.91 -6.58
N GLY A 53 -6.72 -0.95 -5.65
CA GLY A 53 -7.23 0.40 -5.85
C GLY A 53 -6.66 1.10 -7.09
N VAL A 54 -5.36 0.96 -7.33
CA VAL A 54 -4.65 1.51 -8.50
C VAL A 54 -5.08 0.81 -9.80
N MET A 55 -5.26 -0.51 -9.77
CA MET A 55 -5.70 -1.31 -10.92
C MET A 55 -7.17 -1.06 -11.29
N ASP A 56 -8.04 -0.89 -10.29
CA ASP A 56 -9.48 -0.64 -10.48
C ASP A 56 -9.77 0.79 -10.97
N HIS A 57 -8.84 1.73 -10.74
CA HIS A 57 -8.97 3.13 -11.13
C HIS A 57 -7.84 3.57 -12.08
N PRO A 58 -7.72 2.98 -13.28
CA PRO A 58 -6.57 3.18 -14.17
C PRO A 58 -6.40 4.61 -14.72
N MET A 59 -7.42 5.46 -14.56
CA MET A 59 -7.45 6.85 -15.01
C MET A 59 -7.25 7.86 -13.87
N SER A 60 -7.23 7.40 -12.63
CA SER A 60 -6.99 8.26 -11.46
C SER A 60 -5.49 8.20 -11.12
N PRO A 61 -4.81 9.33 -10.89
CA PRO A 61 -3.40 9.31 -10.51
C PRO A 61 -3.13 8.43 -9.28
N ALA A 62 -2.12 7.55 -9.37
CA ALA A 62 -1.80 6.60 -8.30
C ALA A 62 -1.45 7.29 -6.97
N ASP A 63 -0.78 8.45 -7.01
CA ASP A 63 -0.47 9.26 -5.83
C ASP A 63 -1.75 9.68 -5.08
N THR A 64 -2.79 10.12 -5.80
CA THR A 64 -4.08 10.49 -5.22
C THR A 64 -4.76 9.30 -4.54
N ILE A 65 -4.71 8.12 -5.15
CA ILE A 65 -5.28 6.88 -4.58
C ILE A 65 -4.54 6.52 -3.27
N ILE A 66 -3.21 6.59 -3.29
CA ILE A 66 -2.37 6.26 -2.13
C ILE A 66 -2.56 7.31 -1.01
N GLU A 67 -2.61 8.60 -1.35
CA GLU A 67 -2.85 9.69 -0.39
C GLU A 67 -4.22 9.57 0.27
N GLU A 68 -5.26 9.20 -0.49
CA GLU A 68 -6.59 8.91 0.08
C GLU A 68 -6.56 7.71 1.03
N PHE A 69 -5.81 6.66 0.68
CA PHE A 69 -5.61 5.50 1.54
C PHE A 69 -4.89 5.88 2.85
N ILE A 70 -3.79 6.64 2.77
CA ILE A 70 -3.04 7.17 3.93
C ILE A 70 -3.99 7.94 4.85
N PHE A 71 -4.78 8.87 4.29
CA PHE A 71 -5.71 9.68 5.05
C PHE A 71 -6.76 8.82 5.77
N LYS A 72 -7.34 7.82 5.10
CA LYS A 72 -8.32 6.89 5.70
C LYS A 72 -7.70 6.09 6.85
N MET A 73 -6.51 5.51 6.65
CA MET A 73 -5.83 4.72 7.67
C MET A 73 -5.45 5.58 8.88
N SER A 74 -4.97 6.81 8.65
CA SER A 74 -4.67 7.77 9.71
C SER A 74 -5.92 8.12 10.54
N LEU A 75 -7.04 8.40 9.87
CA LEU A 75 -8.31 8.65 10.53
C LEU A 75 -8.78 7.45 11.35
N TYR A 76 -8.77 6.25 10.77
CA TYR A 76 -9.20 5.03 11.45
C TYR A 76 -8.32 4.68 12.64
N SER A 77 -7.01 4.87 12.55
CA SER A 77 -6.10 4.70 13.68
C SER A 77 -6.38 5.72 14.79
N CYS A 78 -6.64 6.97 14.44
CA CYS A 78 -6.90 8.06 15.39
C CYS A 78 -8.19 7.86 16.21
N VAL A 79 -9.25 7.34 15.58
CA VAL A 79 -10.56 7.14 16.25
C VAL A 79 -10.71 5.74 16.86
N ALA A 80 -9.72 4.86 16.73
CA ALA A 80 -9.80 3.50 17.26
C ALA A 80 -9.75 3.48 18.79
N GLU A 81 -10.74 2.84 19.42
CA GLU A 81 -10.76 2.62 20.86
C GLU A 81 -9.89 1.41 21.28
N ASP A 82 -9.66 0.46 20.37
CA ASP A 82 -8.82 -0.73 20.58
C ASP A 82 -7.41 -0.50 20.04
N SER A 83 -6.40 -0.67 20.88
CA SER A 83 -4.98 -0.52 20.52
C SER A 83 -4.53 -1.45 19.38
N LYS A 84 -5.15 -2.62 19.22
CA LYS A 84 -4.87 -3.53 18.10
C LYS A 84 -5.43 -3.01 16.80
N VAL A 85 -6.62 -2.42 16.84
CA VAL A 85 -7.24 -1.79 15.66
C VAL A 85 -6.42 -0.58 15.24
N SER A 86 -6.03 0.26 16.20
CA SER A 86 -5.09 1.37 15.94
C SER A 86 -3.77 0.88 15.35
N PHE A 87 -3.21 -0.21 15.87
CA PHE A 87 -1.98 -0.82 15.36
C PHE A 87 -2.11 -1.31 13.91
N ILE A 88 -3.22 -1.98 13.53
CA ILE A 88 -3.44 -2.42 12.15
C ILE A 88 -3.40 -1.22 11.19
N PHE A 89 -4.16 -0.17 11.51
CA PHE A 89 -4.27 0.98 10.64
C PHE A 89 -3.01 1.85 10.64
N SER A 90 -2.26 1.94 11.75
CA SER A 90 -0.97 2.63 11.73
C SER A 90 0.03 1.90 10.83
N ILE A 91 0.09 0.56 10.88
CA ILE A 91 0.99 -0.20 9.99
C ILE A 91 0.57 -0.05 8.53
N ALA A 92 -0.73 -0.03 8.24
CA ALA A 92 -1.23 0.20 6.89
C ALA A 92 -0.89 1.62 6.38
N GLN A 93 -0.99 2.63 7.24
CA GLN A 93 -0.58 4.00 6.93
C GLN A 93 0.91 4.07 6.60
N ASP A 94 1.77 3.56 7.50
CA ASP A 94 3.24 3.56 7.32
C ASP A 94 3.61 2.87 5.99
N THR A 95 2.98 1.73 5.69
CA THR A 95 3.24 0.98 4.45
C THR A 95 2.83 1.78 3.21
N ALA A 96 1.73 2.53 3.28
CA ALA A 96 1.27 3.36 2.16
C ALA A 96 2.21 4.56 1.93
N GLU A 97 2.72 5.16 3.00
CA GLU A 97 3.75 6.22 2.93
C GLU A 97 5.05 5.69 2.29
N ASP A 98 5.49 4.49 2.68
CA ASP A 98 6.65 3.82 2.09
C ASP A 98 6.46 3.56 0.59
N ILE A 99 5.29 3.06 0.18
CA ILE A 99 4.98 2.84 -1.25
C ILE A 99 4.99 4.18 -2.01
N LEU A 100 4.39 5.24 -1.45
CA LEU A 100 4.37 6.55 -2.10
C LEU A 100 5.79 7.11 -2.30
N ALA A 101 6.65 6.97 -1.29
CA ALA A 101 8.05 7.36 -1.35
C ALA A 101 8.82 6.52 -2.39
N TYR A 102 8.61 5.20 -2.40
CA TYR A 102 9.20 4.29 -3.39
C TYR A 102 8.84 4.69 -4.82
N LEU A 103 7.57 5.02 -5.09
CA LEU A 103 7.12 5.47 -6.41
C LEU A 103 7.73 6.81 -6.83
N LYS A 104 8.04 7.69 -5.87
CA LYS A 104 8.72 8.98 -6.11
C LYS A 104 10.23 8.84 -6.31
N GLY A 105 10.78 7.63 -6.17
CA GLY A 105 12.22 7.39 -6.24
C GLY A 105 12.97 7.90 -5.00
N GLU A 106 12.25 8.09 -3.89
CA GLU A 106 12.85 8.38 -2.60
C GLU A 106 13.37 7.05 -2.02
N ASN A 107 14.63 7.01 -1.56
CA ASN A 107 15.19 5.80 -0.95
C ASN A 107 14.45 5.51 0.35
N VAL A 108 13.62 4.48 0.36
CA VAL A 108 12.98 3.93 1.56
C VAL A 108 13.92 2.87 2.16
N VAL A 109 14.26 3.02 3.45
CA VAL A 109 15.22 2.17 4.19
C VAL A 109 14.47 1.22 5.11
#